data_AF-X1QSU5-F1
#
_entry.id   AF-X1QSU5-F1
#
_cell.length_a   1.000
_cell.length_b   1.000
_cell.length_c   1.000
_cell.angle_alpha   90.00
_cell.angle_beta   90.00
_cell.angle_gamma   90.00
#
_symmetry.space_group_name_H-M   'P 1'
#
loop_
_entity.id
_entity.type
_entity.pdbx_description
1 polymer ?
#
loop_
_entity_poly.entity_id
_entity_poly.type
_entity_poly.pdbx_seq_one_letter_code
_entity_poly.pdbx_strand_id
1 'polypeptide(L)' 'MFSLLYKLNDYRTYQNRTPQGVSLASISVGGKWEEEALGLLGEAFSEPVKLNYLNESLLLHPQDVGFQLK' A
#
# COMPACT_ATOMS: atom_id res chain seq x y z
N MET A 1 -22.65 29.31 -7.93
CA MET A 1 -21.85 28.76 -9.04
C MET A 1 -20.42 28.43 -8.61
N PHE A 2 -19.72 29.32 -7.88
CA PHE A 2 -18.39 29.04 -7.33
C PHE A 2 -18.30 27.83 -6.37
N SER A 3 -19.33 27.58 -5.55
CA SER A 3 -19.32 26.46 -4.58
C SER A 3 -19.33 25.07 -5.23
N LEU A 4 -19.86 24.94 -6.45
CA LEU A 4 -19.90 23.66 -7.17
C LEU A 4 -18.51 23.27 -7.68
N LEU A 5 -17.73 24.25 -8.15
CA LEU A 5 -16.37 24.04 -8.64
C LEU A 5 -15.42 23.63 -7.52
N TYR A 6 -15.54 24.24 -6.33
CA TYR A 6 -14.78 23.83 -5.14
C TYR A 6 -15.10 22.40 -4.72
N LYS A 7 -16.40 22.04 -4.65
CA LYS A 7 -16.82 20.68 -4.29
C LYS A 7 -16.37 19.63 -5.32
N LEU A 8 -16.38 19.97 -6.62
CA LEU A 8 -15.85 19.08 -7.66
C LEU A 8 -14.33 18.90 -7.55
N ASN A 9 -13.60 19.98 -7.25
CA ASN A 9 -12.15 19.90 -7.08
C ASN A 9 -11.77 19.06 -5.86
N ASP A 10 -12.47 19.24 -4.74
CA ASP A 10 -12.31 18.39 -3.55
C ASP A 10 -12.66 16.94 -3.87
N TYR A 11 -13.78 16.67 -4.53
CA TYR A 11 -14.18 15.31 -4.91
C TYR A 11 -13.14 14.61 -5.79
N ARG A 12 -12.55 15.34 -6.74
CA ARG A 12 -11.48 14.85 -7.61
C ARG A 12 -10.18 14.59 -6.84
N THR A 13 -9.88 15.44 -5.85
CA THR A 13 -8.76 15.28 -4.92
C THR A 13 -8.96 14.04 -4.02
N TYR A 14 -10.20 13.75 -3.63
CA TYR A 14 -10.56 12.57 -2.83
C TYR A 14 -10.52 11.25 -3.59
N GLN A 15 -10.80 11.22 -4.90
CA GLN A 15 -10.75 9.98 -5.69
C GLN A 15 -9.36 9.35 -5.74
N ASN A 16 -8.31 10.17 -5.63
CA ASN A 16 -6.92 9.73 -5.73
C ASN A 16 -6.32 9.38 -4.35
N ARG A 17 -7.11 9.48 -3.27
CA ARG A 17 -6.71 9.07 -1.93
C ARG A 17 -7.36 7.75 -1.57
N THR A 18 -6.59 6.85 -0.98
CA THR A 18 -7.09 5.62 -0.40
C THR A 18 -8.13 5.98 0.68
N PRO A 19 -9.30 5.32 0.73
CA PRO A 19 -10.30 5.58 1.75
C PRO A 19 -9.71 5.46 3.17
N GLN A 20 -10.20 6.29 4.09
CA GLN A 20 -9.77 6.25 5.48
C GLN A 20 -10.05 4.87 6.10
N GLY A 21 -9.18 4.43 7.02
CA GLY A 21 -9.34 3.14 7.71
C GLY A 21 -8.99 1.89 6.89
N VAL A 22 -8.48 2.04 5.67
CA VAL A 22 -8.01 0.92 4.85
C VAL A 22 -6.60 0.50 5.28
N SER A 23 -6.41 -0.81 5.44
CA SER A 23 -5.10 -1.44 5.63
C SER A 23 -4.89 -2.53 4.58
N LEU A 24 -3.69 -2.62 4.02
CA LEU A 24 -3.28 -3.68 3.11
C LEU A 24 -2.14 -4.45 3.76
N ALA A 25 -2.30 -5.77 3.94
CA ALA A 25 -1.34 -6.63 4.63
C ALA A 25 -0.89 -6.08 6.00
N SER A 26 -1.84 -5.56 6.78
CA SER A 26 -1.62 -4.90 8.09
C SER A 26 -0.87 -3.56 8.03
N ILE A 27 -0.58 -3.03 6.83
CA ILE A 27 0.00 -1.71 6.63
C ILE A 27 -1.13 -0.70 6.44
N SER A 28 -1.17 0.32 7.29
CA SER A 28 -2.20 1.36 7.22
C SER A 28 -1.95 2.30 6.04
N VAL A 29 -2.78 2.20 5.01
CA VAL A 29 -2.70 2.99 3.77
C VAL A 29 -3.83 4.02 3.65
N GLY A 30 -4.81 3.98 4.55
CA GLY A 30 -5.97 4.86 4.51
C GLY A 30 -5.60 6.34 4.62
N GLY A 31 -6.28 7.17 3.82
CA GLY A 31 -6.06 8.62 3.76
C GLY A 31 -4.83 9.07 2.98
N LYS A 32 -3.97 8.12 2.55
CA LYS A 32 -2.77 8.41 1.74
C LYS A 32 -3.11 8.52 0.27
N TRP A 33 -2.28 9.24 -0.47
CA TRP A 33 -2.33 9.20 -1.92
C TRP A 33 -1.85 7.84 -2.43
N GLU A 34 -2.30 7.46 -3.62
CA GLU A 34 -1.92 6.19 -4.25
C GLU A 34 -0.40 5.99 -4.30
N GLU A 35 0.36 7.00 -4.74
CA GLU A 35 1.83 6.94 -4.79
C GLU A 35 2.47 6.74 -3.41
N GLU A 36 1.94 7.40 -2.37
CA GLU A 36 2.43 7.24 -1.00
C GLU A 36 2.11 5.85 -0.43
N ALA A 37 0.92 5.33 -0.74
CA ALA A 37 0.52 3.98 -0.34
C ALA A 37 1.39 2.92 -1.05
N LEU A 38 1.64 3.09 -2.34
CA LEU A 38 2.52 2.22 -3.12
C LEU A 38 3.97 2.26 -2.61
N GLY A 39 4.49 3.45 -2.25
CA GLY A 39 5.81 3.58 -1.64
C GLY A 39 5.94 2.77 -0.35
N LEU A 40 4.97 2.90 0.57
CA LEU A 40 4.96 2.16 1.83
C LEU A 40 4.86 0.65 1.64
N LEU A 41 4.02 0.22 0.70
CA LEU A 41 3.90 -1.19 0.35
C LEU A 41 5.20 -1.71 -0.29
N GLY A 42 5.80 -0.94 -1.19
CA GLY A 42 7.07 -1.27 -1.83
C GLY A 42 8.20 -1.45 -0.82
N GLU A 43 8.31 -0.56 0.17
CA GLU A 43 9.29 -0.69 1.25
C GLU A 43 9.05 -1.96 2.07
N ALA A 44 7.82 -2.17 2.57
CA ALA A 44 7.52 -3.31 3.44
C ALA A 44 7.65 -4.66 2.73
N PHE A 45 7.34 -4.72 1.43
CA PHE A 45 7.47 -5.93 0.61
C PHE A 45 8.81 -6.00 -0.14
N SER A 46 9.78 -5.15 0.18
CA SER A 46 11.16 -5.29 -0.29
C SER A 46 12.01 -6.16 0.64
N GLU A 47 11.61 -6.30 1.89
CA GLU A 47 12.36 -7.05 2.89
C GLU A 47 12.14 -8.56 2.79
N PRO A 48 13.18 -9.38 3.02
CA PRO A 48 13.04 -10.83 3.06
C PRO A 48 12.21 -11.27 4.28
N VAL A 49 11.32 -12.24 4.05
CA VAL A 49 10.53 -12.86 5.12
C VAL A 49 11.25 -14.09 5.64
N LYS A 50 11.46 -14.17 6.95
CA LYS A 50 12.01 -15.36 7.59
C LYS A 50 10.93 -16.43 7.79
N LEU A 51 11.03 -17.53 7.06
CA LEU A 51 10.22 -18.72 7.26
C LEU A 51 10.96 -19.66 8.21
N ASN A 52 10.33 -19.99 9.34
CA ASN A 52 10.81 -21.07 10.21
C ASN A 52 9.96 -22.31 9.92
N TYR A 53 10.59 -23.37 9.43
CA TYR A 53 9.93 -24.64 9.14
C TYR A 53 10.75 -25.78 9.73
N LEU A 54 10.13 -26.56 10.62
CA LEU A 54 10.82 -27.58 11.43
C LEU A 54 11.99 -26.96 12.21
N ASN A 55 13.21 -27.46 12.00
CA ASN A 55 14.44 -26.97 12.62
C ASN A 55 15.24 -26.07 11.67
N GLU A 56 14.66 -25.65 10.55
CA GLU A 56 15.32 -24.82 9.55
C GLU A 56 14.71 -23.42 9.50
N SER A 57 15.56 -22.46 9.15
CA SER A 57 15.13 -21.10 8.83
C SER A 57 15.57 -20.72 7.43
N LEU A 58 14.62 -20.31 6.61
CA LEU A 58 14.85 -19.83 5.26
C LEU A 58 14.49 -18.34 5.19
N LEU A 59 15.29 -17.57 4.46
CA LEU A 59 14.91 -16.21 4.06
C LEU A 59 14.30 -16.29 2.67
N LEU A 60 13.04 -15.86 2.55
CA LEU A 60 12.33 -15.76 1.29
C LEU A 60 12.34 -14.31 0.84
N HIS A 61 13.07 -14.02 -0.25
CA HIS A 61 12.92 -12.72 -0.89
C HIS A 61 11.63 -12.73 -1.72
N PRO A 62 10.82 -11.66 -1.67
CA PRO A 62 9.61 -11.55 -2.47
C PRO A 62 9.85 -11.77 -3.97
N GLN A 63 11.02 -11.40 -4.48
CA GLN A 63 11.44 -11.62 -5.87
C GLN A 63 11.60 -13.11 -6.24
N ASP A 64 12.06 -13.94 -5.29
CA ASP A 64 12.31 -15.37 -5.53
C ASP A 64 11.00 -16.16 -5.69
N VAL A 65 9.91 -15.65 -5.12
CA VAL A 65 8.57 -16.24 -5.19
C VAL A 65 7.68 -15.54 -6.23
N GLY A 66 8.24 -14.65 -7.05
CA GLY A 66 7.51 -13.94 -8.10
C GLY A 66 6.46 -12.95 -7.58
N PHE A 67 6.60 -12.46 -6.35
CA PHE A 67 5.70 -11.46 -5.79
C PHE A 67 5.81 -10.15 -6.60
N GLN A 68 4.66 -9.59 -6.99
CA GLN A 68 4.55 -8.32 -7.68
C GLN A 68 3.45 -7.49 -7.04
N LEU A 69 3.79 -6.26 -6.64
CA LEU A 69 2.80 -5.25 -6.29
C LEU A 69 2.23 -4.70 -7.60
N LYS A 70 1.00 -5.09 -7.95
CA LYS A 70 0.30 -4.61 -9.16
C LYS A 70 -0.64 -3.47 -8.83
#